data_AF-A0A532ULT5-F1
#
_entry.id   AF-A0A532ULT5-F1
#
_cell.length_a   1.000
_cell.length_b   1.000
_cell.length_c   1.000
_cell.angle_alpha   90.00
_cell.angle_beta   90.00
_cell.angle_gamma   90.00
#
_symmetry.space_group_name_H-M   'P 1'
#
loop_
_entity.id
_entity.type
_entity.pdbx_description
1 polymer ?
#
loop_
_entity_poly.entity_id
_entity_poly.type
_entity_poly.pdbx_seq_one_letter_code
_entity_poly.pdbx_strand_id
1 'polypeptide(L)'
;MPVGAVDLTTLHQISYRYESRLFNLLPIKEKNLAGKLWGVSVRLGKSILIDLPVARWLAVVQHEVFGHGARVREFRGKASYTLYHPWSSKRAFTSFRLQDITISDLIQFTGGGIESNQVMAWEMERRMYGDYPLHCYDWLSFAINKYVVNNYIYHTPDPRLYPQVFNEEYKEGGDIAHFLGEMNYKYHGRYGIFPEEVDPLVADNYRKIKREAIWNLLDPALWLGIYYYGRYILTGKERFTLPMLPLWGMRLMGGTRYNLTPIGGERYLDIYIKKGGHHFNFYLRRGSFEGMSWYGWGCGADRLWRYDNSHLGLRFDWWNQLETGGGGNLEGELHHYITPDVGITLQGGYKTQGYLMGKAADSGFYTFFGALVRF
;
A
#
# COMPACT_ATOMS: atom_id res chain seq x y z
N MET A 1 8.69 6.19 2.66
CA MET A 1 7.76 5.05 2.62
C MET A 1 8.22 3.89 1.73
N PRO A 2 8.74 4.11 0.50
CA PRO A 2 9.08 3.03 -0.44
C PRO A 2 10.09 2.00 0.10
N VAL A 3 11.14 2.47 0.79
CA VAL A 3 12.12 1.59 1.47
C VAL A 3 11.45 0.66 2.48
N GLY A 4 10.56 1.18 3.31
CA GLY A 4 9.85 0.38 4.30
C GLY A 4 9.05 -0.75 3.67
N ALA A 5 8.40 -0.47 2.53
CA ALA A 5 7.71 -1.49 1.75
C ALA A 5 8.68 -2.57 1.22
N VAL A 6 9.84 -2.16 0.73
CA VAL A 6 10.88 -3.09 0.26
C VAL A 6 11.41 -3.96 1.41
N ASP A 7 11.78 -3.35 2.52
CA ASP A 7 12.35 -4.03 3.69
C ASP A 7 11.35 -4.99 4.35
N LEU A 8 10.08 -4.58 4.48
CA LEU A 8 9.03 -5.46 5.01
C LEU A 8 8.70 -6.61 4.07
N THR A 9 8.72 -6.38 2.75
CA THR A 9 8.56 -7.47 1.79
C THR A 9 9.73 -8.45 1.90
N THR A 10 10.95 -7.95 2.08
CA THR A 10 12.14 -8.77 2.34
C THR A 10 12.00 -9.58 3.63
N LEU A 11 11.57 -8.94 4.73
CA LEU A 11 11.33 -9.62 6.01
C LEU A 11 10.28 -10.72 5.88
N HIS A 12 9.20 -10.44 5.14
CA HIS A 12 8.15 -11.38 4.84
C HIS A 12 8.66 -12.60 4.05
N GLN A 13 9.57 -12.37 3.11
CA GLN A 13 10.20 -13.45 2.36
C GLN A 13 11.07 -14.35 3.23
N ILE A 14 11.82 -13.74 4.13
CA ILE A 14 12.63 -14.48 5.11
C ILE A 14 11.72 -15.32 6.01
N SER A 15 10.63 -14.74 6.54
CA SER A 15 9.75 -15.45 7.46
C SER A 15 9.13 -16.69 6.84
N TYR A 16 8.57 -16.58 5.62
CA TYR A 16 7.95 -17.77 5.01
C TYR A 16 8.99 -18.81 4.59
N ARG A 17 10.24 -18.44 4.27
CA ARG A 17 11.29 -19.43 3.96
C ARG A 17 11.56 -20.35 5.15
N TYR A 18 11.63 -19.78 6.36
CA TYR A 18 11.79 -20.57 7.58
C TYR A 18 10.54 -21.39 7.88
N GLU A 19 9.37 -20.81 7.68
CA GLU A 19 8.09 -21.49 7.88
C GLU A 19 7.91 -22.69 6.94
N SER A 20 8.12 -22.52 5.63
CA SER A 20 8.01 -23.62 4.65
C SER A 20 8.95 -24.77 5.01
N ARG A 21 10.15 -24.50 5.55
CA ARG A 21 11.05 -25.55 6.04
C ARG A 21 10.46 -26.33 7.22
N LEU A 22 9.81 -25.65 8.17
CA LEU A 22 9.17 -26.29 9.32
C LEU A 22 7.96 -27.13 8.88
N PHE A 23 7.12 -26.60 7.98
CA PHE A 23 5.91 -27.30 7.54
C PHE A 23 6.19 -28.44 6.55
N ASN A 24 7.30 -28.39 5.80
CA ASN A 24 7.76 -29.52 4.99
C ASN A 24 8.12 -30.76 5.84
N LEU A 25 8.25 -30.62 7.17
CA LEU A 25 8.41 -31.75 8.09
C LEU A 25 7.11 -32.50 8.36
N LEU A 26 5.95 -31.96 7.97
CA LEU A 26 4.66 -32.65 8.06
C LEU A 26 4.39 -33.39 6.74
N PRO A 27 4.57 -34.72 6.66
CA PRO A 27 4.34 -35.47 5.42
C PRO A 27 2.84 -35.56 5.12
N ILE A 28 2.30 -34.60 4.37
CA ILE A 28 0.91 -34.61 3.91
C ILE A 28 0.83 -35.39 2.59
N LYS A 29 0.28 -36.61 2.62
CA LYS A 29 0.05 -37.42 1.43
C LYS A 29 -1.38 -37.21 0.90
N GLU A 30 -1.56 -36.36 -0.11
CA GLU A 30 -2.88 -36.07 -0.71
C GLU A 30 -3.29 -37.08 -1.81
N LYS A 31 -3.09 -38.38 -1.57
CA LYS A 31 -3.37 -39.42 -2.58
C LYS A 31 -4.86 -39.80 -2.67
N ASN A 32 -5.65 -39.52 -1.65
CA ASN A 32 -7.07 -39.83 -1.56
C ASN A 32 -7.84 -38.67 -0.92
N LEU A 33 -9.18 -38.78 -0.85
CA LEU A 33 -10.04 -37.72 -0.31
C LEU A 33 -9.68 -37.35 1.13
N ALA A 34 -9.44 -38.34 2.00
CA ALA A 34 -9.06 -38.10 3.39
C ALA A 34 -7.73 -37.34 3.50
N GLY A 35 -6.72 -37.75 2.73
CA GLY A 35 -5.43 -37.06 2.65
C GLY A 35 -5.57 -35.63 2.13
N LYS A 36 -6.43 -35.40 1.13
CA LYS A 36 -6.72 -34.06 0.61
C LYS A 36 -7.43 -33.19 1.64
N LEU A 37 -8.45 -33.71 2.33
CA LEU A 37 -9.14 -32.99 3.41
C LEU A 37 -8.18 -32.65 4.55
N TRP A 38 -7.31 -33.60 4.95
CA TRP A 38 -6.28 -33.33 5.94
C TRP A 38 -5.32 -32.23 5.49
N GLY A 39 -4.84 -32.29 4.25
CA GLY A 39 -3.95 -31.25 3.70
C GLY A 39 -4.59 -29.86 3.66
N VAL A 40 -5.85 -29.77 3.25
CA VAL A 40 -6.64 -28.52 3.30
C VAL A 40 -6.79 -28.03 4.74
N SER A 41 -7.15 -28.90 5.68
CA SER A 41 -7.32 -28.54 7.09
C SER A 41 -6.03 -28.03 7.72
N VAL A 42 -4.88 -28.67 7.44
CA VAL A 42 -3.57 -28.21 7.93
C VAL A 42 -3.23 -26.83 7.38
N ARG A 43 -3.39 -26.63 6.07
CA ARG A 43 -3.12 -25.31 5.43
C ARG A 43 -4.09 -24.23 5.91
N LEU A 44 -5.35 -24.57 6.16
CA LEU A 44 -6.33 -23.63 6.71
C LEU A 44 -5.98 -23.26 8.16
N GLY A 45 -5.62 -24.24 8.99
CA GLY A 45 -5.17 -24.01 10.36
C GLY A 45 -3.94 -23.11 10.41
N LYS A 46 -2.93 -23.40 9.58
CA LYS A 46 -1.75 -22.57 9.36
C LYS A 46 -2.12 -21.15 8.91
N SER A 47 -3.03 -21.04 7.94
CA SER A 47 -3.51 -19.74 7.45
C SER A 47 -4.11 -18.86 8.53
N ILE A 48 -4.95 -19.44 9.39
CA ILE A 48 -5.63 -18.73 10.47
C ILE A 48 -4.66 -18.39 11.62
N LEU A 49 -3.78 -19.32 11.97
CA LEU A 49 -2.94 -19.21 13.15
C LEU A 49 -1.61 -18.50 12.89
N ILE A 50 -1.13 -18.43 11.65
CA ILE A 50 0.20 -17.90 11.33
C ILE A 50 0.08 -16.87 10.21
N ASP A 51 -0.40 -17.30 9.03
CA ASP A 51 -0.27 -16.53 7.79
C ASP A 51 -1.01 -15.18 7.87
N LEU A 52 -2.28 -15.21 8.28
CA LEU A 52 -3.10 -14.02 8.43
C LEU A 52 -2.63 -13.11 9.57
N PRO A 53 -2.36 -13.59 10.80
CA PRO A 53 -1.78 -12.78 11.86
C PRO A 53 -0.48 -12.08 11.45
N VAL A 54 0.47 -12.81 10.86
CA VAL A 54 1.77 -12.25 10.46
C VAL A 54 1.63 -11.23 9.34
N ALA A 55 0.88 -11.56 8.27
CA ALA A 55 0.68 -10.64 7.15
C ALA A 55 -0.07 -9.36 7.57
N ARG A 56 -1.09 -9.48 8.44
CA ARG A 56 -1.77 -8.31 9.02
C ARG A 56 -0.86 -7.49 9.91
N TRP A 57 -0.06 -8.14 10.76
CA TRP A 57 0.88 -7.45 11.63
C TRP A 57 1.91 -6.66 10.83
N LEU A 58 2.46 -7.23 9.75
CA LEU A 58 3.37 -6.49 8.86
C LEU A 58 2.68 -5.32 8.15
N ALA A 59 1.41 -5.47 7.75
CA ALA A 59 0.62 -4.36 7.21
C ALA A 59 0.41 -3.24 8.25
N VAL A 60 0.23 -3.59 9.54
CA VAL A 60 0.18 -2.62 10.64
C VAL A 60 1.54 -1.96 10.88
N VAL A 61 2.64 -2.71 10.84
CA VAL A 61 4.00 -2.11 10.91
C VAL A 61 4.22 -1.13 9.76
N GLN A 62 3.80 -1.50 8.55
CA GLN A 62 3.83 -0.58 7.40
C GLN A 62 3.05 0.70 7.69
N HIS A 63 1.80 0.54 8.16
CA HIS A 63 0.88 1.64 8.49
C HIS A 63 1.45 2.60 9.54
N GLU A 64 1.85 2.07 10.69
CA GLU A 64 2.29 2.86 11.84
C GLU A 64 3.71 3.42 11.64
N VAL A 65 4.67 2.56 11.30
CA VAL A 65 6.10 2.95 11.31
C VAL A 65 6.50 3.65 10.02
N PHE A 66 6.03 3.14 8.89
CA PHE A 66 6.40 3.61 7.56
C PHE A 66 5.35 4.52 6.91
N GLY A 67 4.15 4.61 7.48
CA GLY A 67 3.12 5.59 7.16
C GLY A 67 3.18 6.78 8.10
N HIS A 68 2.43 6.74 9.20
CA HIS A 68 2.38 7.81 10.20
C HIS A 68 3.78 8.24 10.64
N GLY A 69 4.62 7.28 11.05
CA GLY A 69 5.98 7.52 11.48
C GLY A 69 6.88 8.16 10.42
N ALA A 70 6.67 7.85 9.13
CA ALA A 70 7.43 8.47 8.06
C ALA A 70 7.06 9.94 7.87
N ARG A 71 5.76 10.27 7.96
CA ARG A 71 5.28 11.66 7.89
C ARG A 71 5.75 12.48 9.08
N VAL A 72 5.71 11.92 10.29
CA VAL A 72 6.26 12.61 11.47
C VAL A 72 7.74 12.96 11.29
N ARG A 73 8.56 12.03 10.77
CA ARG A 73 9.99 12.28 10.52
C ARG A 73 10.22 13.31 9.41
N GLU A 74 9.39 13.30 8.37
CA GLU A 74 9.42 14.30 7.31
C GLU A 74 9.24 15.71 7.88
N PHE A 75 8.29 15.87 8.81
CA PHE A 75 8.02 17.13 9.50
C PHE A 75 8.96 17.40 10.68
N ARG A 76 10.14 16.74 10.72
CA ARG A 76 11.16 16.87 11.78
C ARG A 76 10.64 16.59 13.19
N GLY A 77 9.54 15.88 13.30
CA GLY A 77 8.94 15.47 14.56
C GLY A 77 9.63 14.25 15.16
N LYS A 78 9.22 13.93 16.40
CA LYS A 78 9.60 12.68 17.07
C LYS A 78 8.40 11.75 17.11
N ALA A 79 8.57 10.55 16.55
CA ALA A 79 7.58 9.49 16.56
C ALA A 79 7.91 8.46 17.64
N SER A 80 6.90 7.83 18.20
CA SER A 80 6.99 6.67 19.09
C SER A 80 5.93 5.66 18.67
N TYR A 81 6.26 4.38 18.76
CA TYR A 81 5.43 3.30 18.21
C TYR A 81 5.02 2.35 19.32
N THR A 82 3.74 2.04 19.39
CA THR A 82 3.22 0.95 20.20
C THR A 82 2.76 -0.15 19.26
N LEU A 83 3.61 -1.17 19.11
CA LEU A 83 3.32 -2.35 18.31
C LEU A 83 3.09 -3.55 19.23
N TYR A 84 1.96 -4.22 19.07
CA TYR A 84 1.66 -5.45 19.77
C TYR A 84 2.05 -6.67 18.92
N HIS A 85 2.19 -7.84 19.53
CA HIS A 85 2.51 -9.07 18.80
C HIS A 85 1.39 -9.46 17.81
N PRO A 86 1.66 -10.27 16.76
CA PRO A 86 0.71 -10.57 15.68
C PRO A 86 -0.65 -11.18 16.10
N TRP A 87 -0.68 -11.82 17.27
CA TRP A 87 -1.90 -12.44 17.83
C TRP A 87 -2.63 -11.55 18.84
N SER A 88 -2.20 -10.31 19.03
CA SER A 88 -2.86 -9.40 19.95
C SER A 88 -4.13 -8.83 19.33
N SER A 89 -5.18 -8.67 20.13
CA SER A 89 -6.39 -7.93 19.75
C SER A 89 -6.26 -6.41 19.99
N LYS A 90 -5.13 -5.96 20.56
CA LYS A 90 -4.90 -4.54 20.87
C LYS A 90 -4.57 -3.76 19.59
N ARG A 91 -5.07 -2.52 19.51
CA ARG A 91 -4.78 -1.59 18.40
C ARG A 91 -3.35 -1.06 18.54
N ALA A 92 -2.55 -1.19 17.48
CA ALA A 92 -1.28 -0.47 17.39
C ALA A 92 -1.55 1.02 17.15
N PHE A 93 -0.58 1.87 17.48
CA PHE A 93 -0.68 3.29 17.21
C PHE A 93 0.69 3.97 17.16
N THR A 94 0.72 5.11 16.48
CA THR A 94 1.85 6.02 16.41
C THR A 94 1.56 7.28 17.20
N SER A 95 2.35 7.51 18.25
CA SER A 95 2.32 8.79 18.98
C SER A 95 3.39 9.72 18.42
N PHE A 96 3.10 11.02 18.43
CA PHE A 96 4.03 12.00 17.89
C PHE A 96 4.08 13.27 18.72
N ARG A 97 5.21 13.96 18.59
CA ARG A 97 5.34 15.37 18.94
C ARG A 97 5.81 16.11 17.71
N LEU A 98 4.95 16.98 17.20
CA LEU A 98 5.27 17.87 16.10
C LEU A 98 5.38 19.30 16.63
N GLN A 99 6.22 20.11 15.99
CA GLN A 99 6.35 21.55 16.21
C GLN A 99 5.96 22.25 14.90
N ASP A 100 5.22 23.34 14.98
CA ASP A 100 4.87 24.19 13.84
C ASP A 100 4.23 23.46 12.64
N ILE A 101 3.16 22.68 12.88
CA ILE A 101 2.47 21.93 11.81
C ILE A 101 1.40 22.76 11.10
N THR A 102 1.31 22.58 9.80
CA THR A 102 0.15 23.05 9.03
C THR A 102 -0.97 22.01 9.06
N ILE A 103 -2.20 22.43 8.73
CA ILE A 103 -3.31 21.48 8.54
C ILE A 103 -3.03 20.47 7.42
N SER A 104 -2.32 20.89 6.37
CA SER A 104 -1.90 19.99 5.29
C SER A 104 -0.94 18.90 5.76
N ASP A 105 -0.03 19.22 6.69
CA ASP A 105 0.88 18.24 7.29
C ASP A 105 0.12 17.25 8.17
N LEU A 106 -0.90 17.73 8.90
CA LEU A 106 -1.76 16.87 9.70
C LEU A 106 -2.56 15.90 8.82
N ILE A 107 -3.15 16.37 7.72
CA ILE A 107 -3.85 15.50 6.76
C ILE A 107 -2.89 14.47 6.13
N GLN A 108 -1.65 14.88 5.82
CA GLN A 108 -0.61 13.96 5.36
C GLN A 108 -0.27 12.91 6.41
N PHE A 109 -0.12 13.31 7.67
CA PHE A 109 0.12 12.41 8.77
C PHE A 109 -1.01 11.38 8.89
N THR A 110 -2.26 11.84 8.94
CA THR A 110 -3.45 11.01 9.09
C THR A 110 -3.63 10.06 7.91
N GLY A 111 -3.51 10.55 6.68
CA GLY A 111 -3.57 9.70 5.48
C GLY A 111 -2.35 8.79 5.30
N GLY A 112 -1.24 9.10 6.00
CA GLY A 112 0.05 8.46 5.80
C GLY A 112 0.06 6.96 6.09
N GLY A 113 -0.74 6.50 7.05
CA GLY A 113 -0.92 5.07 7.34
C GLY A 113 -1.43 4.32 6.12
N ILE A 114 -2.64 4.67 5.66
CA ILE A 114 -3.28 4.10 4.47
C ILE A 114 -2.40 4.25 3.22
N GLU A 115 -1.81 5.43 3.02
CA GLU A 115 -0.93 5.72 1.89
C GLU A 115 0.25 4.74 1.83
N SER A 116 0.89 4.47 2.97
CA SER A 116 2.04 3.57 3.03
C SER A 116 1.69 2.13 2.66
N ASN A 117 0.49 1.65 3.00
CA ASN A 117 0.01 0.34 2.57
C ASN A 117 -0.26 0.31 1.05
N GLN A 118 -0.79 1.40 0.48
CA GLN A 118 -0.96 1.54 -0.97
C GLN A 118 0.40 1.57 -1.70
N VAL A 119 1.39 2.27 -1.15
CA VAL A 119 2.77 2.26 -1.66
C VAL A 119 3.33 0.83 -1.61
N MET A 120 3.15 0.11 -0.51
CA MET A 120 3.60 -1.28 -0.40
C MET A 120 2.91 -2.19 -1.41
N ALA A 121 1.59 -2.10 -1.55
CA ALA A 121 0.85 -2.85 -2.55
C ALA A 121 1.35 -2.57 -3.97
N TRP A 122 1.62 -1.30 -4.30
CA TRP A 122 2.13 -0.91 -5.62
C TRP A 122 3.56 -1.42 -5.89
N GLU A 123 4.45 -1.36 -4.91
CA GLU A 123 5.81 -1.94 -5.01
C GLU A 123 5.76 -3.47 -5.16
N MET A 124 4.88 -4.14 -4.43
CA MET A 124 4.65 -5.57 -4.59
C MET A 124 4.09 -5.88 -5.98
N GLU A 125 3.12 -5.10 -6.46
CA GLU A 125 2.51 -5.24 -7.79
C GLU A 125 3.58 -5.19 -8.89
N ARG A 126 4.46 -4.17 -8.85
CA ARG A 126 5.59 -4.02 -9.77
C ARG A 126 6.51 -5.24 -9.79
N ARG A 127 6.74 -5.87 -8.63
CA ARG A 127 7.48 -7.14 -8.54
C ARG A 127 6.70 -8.32 -9.13
N MET A 128 5.36 -8.36 -9.04
CA MET A 128 4.53 -9.42 -9.61
C MET A 128 4.63 -9.49 -11.14
N TYR A 129 4.89 -8.36 -11.80
CA TYR A 129 5.14 -8.31 -13.23
C TYR A 129 6.50 -8.93 -13.63
N GLY A 130 7.33 -9.29 -12.64
CA GLY A 130 8.49 -10.17 -12.70
C GLY A 130 8.34 -11.41 -13.61
N ASP A 131 9.46 -11.95 -14.10
CA ASP A 131 9.49 -13.27 -14.77
C ASP A 131 9.39 -14.46 -13.81
N TYR A 132 9.32 -14.22 -12.50
CA TYR A 132 9.35 -15.26 -11.48
C TYR A 132 7.97 -15.46 -10.83
N PRO A 133 7.54 -16.72 -10.64
CA PRO A 133 6.36 -17.03 -9.83
C PRO A 133 6.54 -16.52 -8.39
N LEU A 134 5.56 -15.78 -7.90
CA LEU A 134 5.50 -15.29 -6.53
C LEU A 134 4.93 -16.33 -5.58
N HIS A 135 5.35 -16.27 -4.33
CA HIS A 135 4.85 -17.14 -3.29
C HIS A 135 3.41 -16.75 -2.89
N CYS A 136 2.58 -17.70 -2.46
CA CYS A 136 1.18 -17.47 -2.05
C CYS A 136 1.07 -16.41 -0.95
N TYR A 137 2.09 -16.33 -0.08
CA TYR A 137 2.25 -15.28 0.89
C TYR A 137 2.40 -13.90 0.28
N ASP A 138 3.22 -13.72 -0.75
CA ASP A 138 3.34 -12.42 -1.42
C ASP A 138 1.97 -11.97 -1.94
N TRP A 139 1.17 -12.91 -2.46
CA TRP A 139 -0.22 -12.64 -2.86
C TRP A 139 -1.13 -12.26 -1.69
N LEU A 140 -1.01 -12.94 -0.55
CA LEU A 140 -1.77 -12.61 0.67
C LEU A 140 -1.41 -11.21 1.18
N SER A 141 -0.12 -10.93 1.33
CA SER A 141 0.38 -9.65 1.82
C SER A 141 0.04 -8.50 0.87
N PHE A 142 0.10 -8.74 -0.44
CA PHE A 142 -0.39 -7.77 -1.43
C PHE A 142 -1.89 -7.52 -1.25
N ALA A 143 -2.72 -8.57 -1.18
CA ALA A 143 -4.17 -8.42 -1.07
C ALA A 143 -4.57 -7.68 0.21
N ILE A 144 -3.92 -7.99 1.34
CA ILE A 144 -4.14 -7.29 2.61
C ILE A 144 -3.79 -5.80 2.48
N ASN A 145 -2.57 -5.47 2.05
CA ASN A 145 -2.12 -4.08 1.91
C ASN A 145 -2.98 -3.29 0.92
N LYS A 146 -3.33 -3.91 -0.20
CA LYS A 146 -4.19 -3.32 -1.23
C LYS A 146 -5.59 -3.02 -0.68
N TYR A 147 -6.14 -3.91 0.14
CA TYR A 147 -7.48 -3.77 0.72
C TYR A 147 -7.55 -2.79 1.92
N VAL A 148 -6.43 -2.38 2.53
CA VAL A 148 -6.41 -1.52 3.73
C VAL A 148 -7.27 -0.26 3.57
N VAL A 149 -7.17 0.45 2.44
CA VAL A 149 -7.95 1.68 2.21
C VAL A 149 -9.45 1.42 2.26
N ASN A 150 -9.91 0.32 1.66
CA ASN A 150 -11.32 -0.08 1.71
C ASN A 150 -11.70 -0.51 3.13
N ASN A 151 -10.84 -1.28 3.80
CA ASN A 151 -11.09 -1.72 5.16
C ASN A 151 -11.35 -0.53 6.09
N TYR A 152 -10.46 0.46 6.10
CA TYR A 152 -10.59 1.64 6.95
C TYR A 152 -11.85 2.45 6.61
N ILE A 153 -12.08 2.74 5.32
CA ILE A 153 -13.23 3.54 4.89
C ILE A 153 -14.57 2.85 5.21
N TYR A 154 -14.70 1.54 4.96
CA TYR A 154 -15.96 0.83 5.15
C TYR A 154 -16.24 0.40 6.59
N HIS A 155 -15.20 0.23 7.43
CA HIS A 155 -15.39 -0.06 8.86
C HIS A 155 -15.60 1.20 9.70
N THR A 156 -15.23 2.38 9.20
CA THR A 156 -15.55 3.64 9.87
C THR A 156 -17.07 3.82 9.93
N PRO A 157 -17.67 4.12 11.11
CA PRO A 157 -19.11 4.33 11.26
C PRO A 157 -19.65 5.41 10.32
N ASP A 158 -20.92 5.31 9.91
CA ASP A 158 -21.54 6.36 9.11
C ASP A 158 -21.84 7.60 9.99
N PRO A 159 -21.25 8.77 9.71
CA PRO A 159 -21.38 9.96 10.55
C PRO A 159 -22.82 10.51 10.65
N ARG A 160 -23.71 10.19 9.69
CA ARG A 160 -25.12 10.61 9.76
C ARG A 160 -25.95 9.71 10.63
N LEU A 161 -25.68 8.41 10.57
CA LEU A 161 -26.46 7.41 11.28
C LEU A 161 -25.97 7.25 12.73
N TYR A 162 -24.67 7.43 12.95
CA TYR A 162 -23.99 7.17 14.22
C TYR A 162 -22.99 8.29 14.58
N PRO A 163 -23.44 9.56 14.74
CA PRO A 163 -22.56 10.69 14.99
C PRO A 163 -21.71 10.53 16.26
N GLN A 164 -22.29 9.93 17.31
CA GLN A 164 -21.61 9.67 18.59
C GLN A 164 -20.41 8.73 18.40
N VAL A 165 -20.62 7.59 17.74
CA VAL A 165 -19.56 6.59 17.50
C VAL A 165 -18.51 7.13 16.52
N PHE A 166 -18.93 7.91 15.52
CA PHE A 166 -17.99 8.57 14.61
C PHE A 166 -17.11 9.61 15.34
N ASN A 167 -17.68 10.35 16.28
CA ASN A 167 -16.95 11.28 17.14
C ASN A 167 -16.03 10.56 18.15
N GLU A 168 -16.40 9.37 18.63
CA GLU A 168 -15.49 8.52 19.42
C GLU A 168 -14.28 8.08 18.58
N GLU A 169 -14.51 7.58 17.36
CA GLU A 169 -13.42 7.24 16.42
C GLU A 169 -12.54 8.45 16.12
N TYR A 170 -13.11 9.65 15.96
CA TYR A 170 -12.33 10.88 15.84
C TYR A 170 -11.47 11.17 17.08
N LYS A 171 -12.00 10.99 18.30
CA LYS A 171 -11.24 11.24 19.54
C LYS A 171 -10.17 10.18 19.81
N GLU A 172 -10.38 8.96 19.36
CA GLU A 172 -9.47 7.82 19.55
C GLU A 172 -8.37 7.71 18.49
N GLY A 173 -8.33 8.61 17.50
CA GLY A 173 -7.28 8.62 16.48
C GLY A 173 -7.62 7.82 15.23
N GLY A 174 -8.90 7.60 14.93
CA GLY A 174 -9.34 6.89 13.71
C GLY A 174 -9.03 7.70 12.44
N ASP A 175 -8.19 7.14 11.55
CA ASP A 175 -7.67 7.82 10.35
C ASP A 175 -8.75 8.50 9.50
N ILE A 176 -9.86 7.81 9.22
CA ILE A 176 -10.88 8.33 8.30
C ILE A 176 -11.66 9.48 8.93
N ALA A 177 -11.97 9.37 10.23
CA ALA A 177 -12.67 10.42 10.95
C ALA A 177 -11.78 11.67 11.06
N HIS A 178 -10.51 11.48 11.42
CA HIS A 178 -9.51 12.55 11.43
C HIS A 178 -9.34 13.19 10.04
N PHE A 179 -9.15 12.37 9.00
CA PHE A 179 -8.94 12.85 7.64
C PHE A 179 -10.09 13.74 7.19
N LEU A 180 -11.34 13.30 7.42
CA LEU A 180 -12.51 14.07 7.03
C LEU A 180 -12.67 15.35 7.86
N GLY A 181 -12.41 15.31 9.16
CA GLY A 181 -12.43 16.49 10.02
C GLY A 181 -11.37 17.52 9.61
N GLU A 182 -10.15 17.07 9.35
CA GLU A 182 -9.02 17.92 8.97
C GLU A 182 -9.20 18.52 7.57
N MET A 183 -9.73 17.73 6.63
CA MET A 183 -10.16 18.24 5.33
C MET A 183 -11.25 19.29 5.47
N ASN A 184 -12.27 19.05 6.32
CA ASN A 184 -13.31 20.05 6.57
C ASN A 184 -12.74 21.32 7.20
N TYR A 185 -11.79 21.19 8.13
CA TYR A 185 -11.09 22.33 8.74
C TYR A 185 -10.30 23.13 7.71
N LYS A 186 -9.57 22.44 6.82
CA LYS A 186 -8.76 23.06 5.77
C LYS A 186 -9.57 23.96 4.84
N TYR A 187 -10.79 23.54 4.46
CA TYR A 187 -11.60 24.28 3.49
C TYR A 187 -12.68 25.18 4.12
N HIS A 188 -13.11 24.90 5.36
CA HIS A 188 -14.22 25.62 6.03
C HIS A 188 -13.87 26.20 7.41
N GLY A 189 -12.63 26.03 7.89
CA GLY A 189 -12.17 26.57 9.17
C GLY A 189 -12.72 25.87 10.43
N ARG A 190 -13.39 24.72 10.28
CA ARG A 190 -13.94 23.92 11.39
C ARG A 190 -13.88 22.42 11.11
N TYR A 191 -13.65 21.61 12.14
CA TYR A 191 -13.63 20.15 12.00
C TYR A 191 -15.02 19.57 11.70
N GLY A 192 -16.08 20.12 12.31
CA GLY A 192 -17.46 19.73 12.02
C GLY A 192 -17.84 18.33 12.53
N ILE A 193 -17.19 17.84 13.59
CA ILE A 193 -17.49 16.55 14.22
C ILE A 193 -17.83 16.81 15.69
N PHE A 194 -19.07 16.54 16.08
CA PHE A 194 -19.57 16.69 17.45
C PHE A 194 -20.25 15.39 17.91
N PRO A 195 -20.44 15.18 19.23
CA PRO A 195 -21.08 13.96 19.72
C PRO A 195 -22.50 13.78 19.20
N GLU A 196 -23.31 14.84 19.18
CA GLU A 196 -24.73 14.77 18.83
C GLU A 196 -24.98 14.93 17.32
N GLU A 197 -24.07 15.60 16.61
CA GLU A 197 -24.22 15.91 15.19
C GLU A 197 -22.88 15.98 14.46
N VAL A 198 -22.90 15.67 13.16
CA VAL A 198 -21.75 15.84 12.26
C VAL A 198 -22.16 16.78 11.13
N ASP A 199 -21.28 17.71 10.78
CA ASP A 199 -21.47 18.66 9.69
C ASP A 199 -21.90 17.90 8.41
N PRO A 200 -22.99 18.32 7.75
CA PRO A 200 -23.44 17.69 6.51
C PRO A 200 -22.35 17.51 5.45
N LEU A 201 -21.38 18.44 5.39
CA LEU A 201 -20.23 18.38 4.47
C LEU A 201 -19.28 17.22 4.79
N VAL A 202 -18.96 17.00 6.07
CA VAL A 202 -18.15 15.85 6.52
C VAL A 202 -18.84 14.55 6.12
N ALA A 203 -20.15 14.45 6.35
CA ALA A 203 -20.91 13.28 5.98
C ALA A 203 -21.03 13.08 4.46
N ASP A 204 -21.16 14.14 3.68
CA ASP A 204 -21.16 14.07 2.22
C ASP A 204 -19.81 13.61 1.67
N ASN A 205 -18.73 14.14 2.24
CA ASN A 205 -17.37 13.72 1.90
C ASN A 205 -17.11 12.26 2.30
N TYR A 206 -17.60 11.79 3.45
CA TYR A 206 -17.56 10.37 3.82
C TYR A 206 -18.23 9.46 2.78
N ARG A 207 -19.45 9.82 2.34
CA ARG A 207 -20.15 9.07 1.28
C ARG A 207 -19.40 9.11 -0.05
N LYS A 208 -18.79 10.26 -0.37
CA LYS A 208 -17.96 10.42 -1.56
C LYS A 208 -16.74 9.49 -1.53
N ILE A 209 -15.97 9.47 -0.45
CA ILE A 209 -14.78 8.60 -0.35
C ILE A 209 -15.16 7.12 -0.36
N LYS A 210 -16.29 6.72 0.24
CA LYS A 210 -16.80 5.34 0.12
C LYS A 210 -17.07 4.94 -1.33
N ARG A 211 -17.73 5.82 -2.09
CA ARG A 211 -18.02 5.55 -3.50
C ARG A 211 -16.73 5.49 -4.32
N GLU A 212 -15.79 6.38 -4.06
CA GLU A 212 -14.51 6.40 -4.79
C GLU A 212 -13.60 5.22 -4.41
N ALA A 213 -13.66 4.74 -3.17
CA ALA A 213 -12.90 3.57 -2.71
C ALA A 213 -13.28 2.29 -3.48
N ILE A 214 -14.48 2.18 -4.05
CA ILE A 214 -14.86 1.09 -4.96
C ILE A 214 -13.87 0.98 -6.12
N TRP A 215 -13.29 2.09 -6.56
CA TRP A 215 -12.30 2.11 -7.63
C TRP A 215 -11.10 1.20 -7.30
N ASN A 216 -10.67 1.13 -6.04
CA ASN A 216 -9.59 0.23 -5.60
C ASN A 216 -9.98 -1.25 -5.67
N LEU A 217 -11.27 -1.56 -5.52
CA LEU A 217 -11.80 -2.93 -5.64
C LEU A 217 -11.96 -3.38 -7.09
N LEU A 218 -11.83 -2.49 -8.06
CA LEU A 218 -11.85 -2.87 -9.48
C LEU A 218 -10.51 -3.45 -9.95
N ASP A 219 -9.50 -3.49 -9.08
CA ASP A 219 -8.19 -4.00 -9.44
C ASP A 219 -8.22 -5.52 -9.59
N PRO A 220 -7.98 -6.08 -10.79
CA PRO A 220 -7.98 -7.51 -10.99
C PRO A 220 -6.88 -8.24 -10.21
N ALA A 221 -5.73 -7.60 -9.95
CA ALA A 221 -4.65 -8.19 -9.17
C ALA A 221 -5.08 -8.46 -7.72
N LEU A 222 -5.92 -7.59 -7.12
CA LEU A 222 -6.45 -7.79 -5.75
C LEU A 222 -7.18 -9.14 -5.64
N TRP A 223 -8.10 -9.38 -6.57
CA TRP A 223 -8.90 -10.61 -6.59
C TRP A 223 -8.08 -11.84 -6.96
N LEU A 224 -7.09 -11.68 -7.84
CA LEU A 224 -6.13 -12.73 -8.14
C LEU A 224 -5.29 -13.11 -6.91
N GLY A 225 -4.92 -12.14 -6.06
CA GLY A 225 -4.23 -12.41 -4.81
C GLY A 225 -5.05 -13.27 -3.86
N ILE A 226 -6.32 -12.92 -3.66
CA ILE A 226 -7.27 -13.71 -2.86
C ILE A 226 -7.46 -15.11 -3.47
N TYR A 227 -7.66 -15.18 -4.79
CA TYR A 227 -7.85 -16.44 -5.51
C TYR A 227 -6.61 -17.35 -5.40
N TYR A 228 -5.41 -16.84 -5.63
CA TYR A 228 -4.18 -17.62 -5.57
C TYR A 228 -3.86 -18.09 -4.16
N TYR A 229 -4.15 -17.28 -3.14
CA TYR A 229 -4.04 -17.72 -1.76
C TYR A 229 -5.05 -18.83 -1.43
N GLY A 230 -6.31 -18.71 -1.89
CA GLY A 230 -7.30 -19.79 -1.77
C GLY A 230 -6.89 -21.07 -2.52
N ARG A 231 -6.28 -20.93 -3.71
CA ARG A 231 -5.71 -22.06 -4.47
C ARG A 231 -4.59 -22.74 -3.70
N TYR A 232 -3.74 -22.01 -2.99
CA TYR A 232 -2.75 -22.60 -2.10
C TYR A 232 -3.42 -23.45 -1.01
N ILE A 233 -4.44 -22.94 -0.32
CA ILE A 233 -5.18 -23.71 0.70
C ILE A 233 -5.76 -25.01 0.10
N LEU A 234 -6.36 -24.93 -1.09
CA LEU A 234 -7.04 -26.06 -1.71
C LEU A 234 -6.12 -27.10 -2.36
N THR A 235 -4.97 -26.67 -2.89
CA THR A 235 -4.12 -27.50 -3.78
C THR A 235 -2.70 -27.69 -3.29
N GLY A 236 -2.27 -26.94 -2.28
CA GLY A 236 -0.87 -26.92 -1.82
C GLY A 236 0.10 -26.23 -2.80
N LYS A 237 -0.35 -25.72 -3.95
CA LYS A 237 0.50 -24.97 -4.87
C LYS A 237 0.92 -23.65 -4.22
N GLU A 238 2.21 -23.46 -4.00
CA GLU A 238 2.73 -22.29 -3.29
C GLU A 238 3.08 -21.12 -4.21
N ARG A 239 3.36 -21.37 -5.50
CA ARG A 239 3.88 -20.34 -6.40
C ARG A 239 2.95 -20.06 -7.59
N PHE A 240 2.70 -18.79 -7.87
CA PHE A 240 1.78 -18.34 -8.92
C PHE A 240 2.39 -17.18 -9.72
N THR A 241 2.11 -17.18 -11.01
CA THR A 241 2.48 -16.10 -11.94
C THR A 241 1.28 -15.21 -12.18
N LEU A 242 1.47 -13.90 -12.22
CA LEU A 242 0.41 -12.97 -12.61
C LEU A 242 0.02 -13.22 -14.08
N PRO A 243 -1.25 -13.53 -14.38
CA PRO A 243 -1.71 -13.66 -15.75
C PRO A 243 -1.83 -12.27 -16.35
N MET A 244 -1.25 -12.08 -17.53
CA MET A 244 -1.32 -10.84 -18.29
C MET A 244 -1.89 -11.14 -19.68
N LEU A 245 -2.67 -10.22 -20.23
CA LEU A 245 -3.27 -10.35 -21.55
C LEU A 245 -2.19 -10.25 -22.63
N PRO A 246 -1.95 -11.29 -23.45
CA PRO A 246 -1.03 -11.19 -24.57
C PRO A 246 -1.65 -10.33 -25.68
N LEU A 247 -0.98 -9.26 -26.09
CA LEU A 247 -1.43 -8.37 -27.17
C LEU A 247 -0.22 -7.85 -27.97
N TRP A 248 -0.19 -8.12 -29.28
CA TRP A 248 0.85 -7.65 -30.22
C TRP A 248 2.30 -7.90 -29.76
N GLY A 249 2.59 -9.11 -29.28
CA GLY A 249 3.93 -9.48 -28.76
C GLY A 249 4.30 -8.84 -27.42
N MET A 250 3.35 -8.16 -26.78
CA MET A 250 3.45 -7.62 -25.43
C MET A 250 2.50 -8.38 -24.50
N ARG A 251 2.69 -8.20 -23.19
CA ARG A 251 1.71 -8.62 -22.18
C ARG A 251 1.22 -7.40 -21.42
N LEU A 252 -0.08 -7.27 -21.26
CA LEU A 252 -0.74 -6.12 -20.66
C LEU A 252 -1.55 -6.50 -19.43
N MET A 253 -1.58 -5.62 -18.45
CA MET A 253 -2.48 -5.71 -17.30
C MET A 253 -2.90 -4.31 -16.87
N GLY A 254 -4.18 -4.14 -16.60
CA GLY A 254 -4.72 -2.92 -16.00
C GLY A 254 -4.81 -3.08 -14.49
N GLY A 255 -4.61 -1.99 -13.77
CA GLY A 255 -4.81 -1.89 -12.32
C GLY A 255 -5.56 -0.61 -11.96
N THR A 256 -6.12 -0.57 -10.75
CA THR A 256 -6.79 0.62 -10.24
C THR A 256 -6.41 0.85 -8.78
N ARG A 257 -6.20 2.11 -8.38
CA ARG A 257 -5.89 2.45 -6.98
C ARG A 257 -6.73 3.61 -6.49
N TYR A 258 -7.06 3.60 -5.21
CA TYR A 258 -7.64 4.77 -4.54
C TYR A 258 -6.75 5.14 -3.37
N ASN A 259 -6.47 6.44 -3.23
CA ASN A 259 -5.64 6.96 -2.15
C ASN A 259 -6.25 8.23 -1.56
N LEU A 260 -6.01 8.44 -0.27
CA LEU A 260 -6.37 9.68 0.43
C LEU A 260 -5.16 10.62 0.38
N THR A 261 -5.39 11.86 -0.05
CA THR A 261 -4.32 12.86 -0.24
C THR A 261 -4.66 14.14 0.53
N PRO A 262 -3.67 15.05 0.72
CA PRO A 262 -3.87 16.31 1.46
C PRO A 262 -4.84 17.29 0.81
N ILE A 263 -5.19 17.02 -0.45
CA ILE A 263 -6.15 17.81 -1.23
C ILE A 263 -7.46 17.05 -1.47
N GLY A 264 -7.56 15.79 -1.03
CA GLY A 264 -8.76 14.94 -1.07
C GLY A 264 -8.53 13.54 -1.66
N GLY A 265 -9.60 12.85 -2.04
CA GLY A 265 -9.51 11.51 -2.63
C GLY A 265 -8.95 11.53 -4.06
N GLU A 266 -8.06 10.58 -4.37
CA GLU A 266 -7.43 10.44 -5.69
C GLU A 266 -7.54 9.01 -6.22
N ARG A 267 -7.95 8.89 -7.49
CA ARG A 267 -8.08 7.61 -8.21
C ARG A 267 -6.97 7.49 -9.24
N TYR A 268 -6.44 6.28 -9.37
CA TYR A 268 -5.39 5.92 -10.32
C TYR A 268 -5.88 4.84 -11.27
N LEU A 269 -5.54 4.97 -12.55
CA LEU A 269 -5.63 3.91 -13.55
C LEU A 269 -4.22 3.55 -13.97
N ASP A 270 -3.81 2.33 -13.68
CA ASP A 270 -2.48 1.80 -13.97
C ASP A 270 -2.53 0.88 -15.21
N ILE A 271 -1.52 0.97 -16.06
CA ILE A 271 -1.31 0.06 -17.19
C ILE A 271 0.12 -0.46 -17.10
N TYR A 272 0.24 -1.77 -16.98
CA TYR A 272 1.49 -2.48 -16.94
C TYR A 272 1.72 -3.20 -18.26
N ILE A 273 2.92 -3.04 -18.81
CA ILE A 273 3.33 -3.56 -20.10
C ILE A 273 4.61 -4.37 -19.91
N LYS A 274 4.64 -5.57 -20.46
CA LYS A 274 5.83 -6.42 -20.48
C LYS A 274 6.21 -6.80 -21.91
N LYS A 275 7.46 -6.53 -22.29
CA LYS A 275 8.00 -6.81 -23.63
C LYS A 275 9.50 -7.12 -23.54
N GLY A 276 9.91 -8.28 -24.05
CA GLY A 276 11.34 -8.64 -24.14
C GLY A 276 12.11 -8.61 -22.82
N GLY A 277 11.47 -8.99 -21.69
CA GLY A 277 12.09 -8.95 -20.36
C GLY A 277 12.11 -7.57 -19.68
N HIS A 278 11.65 -6.53 -20.35
CA HIS A 278 11.45 -5.19 -19.79
C HIS A 278 10.02 -5.02 -19.32
N HIS A 279 9.85 -4.33 -18.18
CA HIS A 279 8.55 -3.97 -17.65
C HIS A 279 8.39 -2.46 -17.69
N PHE A 280 7.23 -2.00 -18.14
CA PHE A 280 6.88 -0.59 -18.17
C PHE A 280 5.58 -0.42 -17.40
N ASN A 281 5.48 0.68 -16.67
CA ASN A 281 4.24 1.09 -16.03
C ASN A 281 3.88 2.49 -16.52
N PHE A 282 2.60 2.71 -16.76
CA PHE A 282 2.01 4.01 -16.99
C PHE A 282 0.85 4.15 -16.02
N TYR A 283 0.60 5.36 -15.54
CA TYR A 283 -0.63 5.62 -14.82
C TYR A 283 -1.18 7.00 -15.10
N LEU A 284 -2.51 7.11 -14.99
CA LEU A 284 -3.23 8.37 -14.90
C LEU A 284 -3.78 8.50 -13.48
N ARG A 285 -3.77 9.71 -12.94
CA ARG A 285 -4.41 10.02 -11.66
C ARG A 285 -5.33 11.21 -11.78
N ARG A 286 -6.46 11.15 -11.07
CA ARG A 286 -7.43 12.25 -10.96
C ARG A 286 -8.07 12.24 -9.58
N GLY A 287 -8.09 13.39 -8.95
CA GLY A 287 -8.80 13.60 -7.70
C GLY A 287 -9.74 14.79 -7.76
N SER A 288 -10.61 14.86 -6.77
CA SER A 288 -11.51 15.99 -6.61
C SER A 288 -11.94 16.16 -5.15
N PHE A 289 -12.13 17.39 -4.73
CA PHE A 289 -12.69 17.74 -3.43
C PHE A 289 -13.46 19.05 -3.58
N GLU A 290 -14.71 19.08 -3.12
CA GLU A 290 -15.55 20.30 -3.12
C GLU A 290 -15.55 21.12 -4.42
N GLY A 291 -15.79 20.45 -5.55
CA GLY A 291 -15.85 21.09 -6.86
C GLY A 291 -14.49 21.41 -7.48
N MET A 292 -13.41 21.35 -6.71
CA MET A 292 -12.04 21.46 -7.20
C MET A 292 -11.53 20.12 -7.72
N SER A 293 -10.64 20.15 -8.72
CA SER A 293 -10.08 18.93 -9.32
C SER A 293 -8.60 19.08 -9.65
N TRP A 294 -7.89 17.97 -9.58
CA TRP A 294 -6.48 17.87 -9.95
C TRP A 294 -6.25 16.58 -10.72
N TYR A 295 -5.14 16.54 -11.43
CA TYR A 295 -4.79 15.40 -12.27
C TYR A 295 -3.29 15.29 -12.43
N GLY A 296 -2.85 14.13 -12.90
CA GLY A 296 -1.46 13.89 -13.22
C GLY A 296 -1.30 12.56 -13.93
N TRP A 297 -0.08 12.26 -14.29
CA TRP A 297 0.28 10.99 -14.90
C TRP A 297 1.73 10.67 -14.55
N GLY A 298 2.09 9.41 -14.68
CA GLY A 298 3.47 8.99 -14.54
C GLY A 298 3.76 7.81 -15.43
N CYS A 299 5.04 7.62 -15.72
CA CYS A 299 5.51 6.45 -16.42
C CYS A 299 6.86 6.00 -15.86
N GLY A 300 7.15 4.72 -16.00
CA GLY A 300 8.38 4.12 -15.51
C GLY A 300 8.76 2.88 -16.27
N ALA A 301 10.04 2.54 -16.16
CA ALA A 301 10.61 1.31 -16.69
C ALA A 301 11.30 0.52 -15.58
N ASP A 302 10.65 -0.58 -15.24
CA ASP A 302 11.16 -1.80 -14.62
C ASP A 302 12.39 -2.37 -15.35
N ARG A 303 13.63 -2.09 -14.93
CA ARG A 303 14.87 -2.65 -15.55
C ARG A 303 15.12 -2.13 -16.98
N LEU A 304 15.21 -0.82 -17.11
CA LEU A 304 15.61 -0.16 -18.35
C LEU A 304 17.01 -0.60 -18.80
N TRP A 305 17.91 -0.79 -17.83
CA TRP A 305 19.26 -1.29 -18.06
C TRP A 305 19.60 -2.44 -17.11
N ARG A 306 20.36 -3.41 -17.59
CA ARG A 306 20.82 -4.58 -16.82
C ARG A 306 22.28 -4.86 -17.13
N TYR A 307 23.07 -5.06 -16.09
CA TYR A 307 24.47 -5.46 -16.18
C TYR A 307 24.80 -6.35 -14.99
N ASP A 308 25.22 -7.59 -15.27
CA ASP A 308 25.48 -8.63 -14.27
C ASP A 308 24.32 -8.78 -13.27
N ASN A 309 24.61 -8.49 -12.00
CA ASN A 309 23.72 -8.57 -10.86
C ASN A 309 23.01 -7.24 -10.56
N SER A 310 23.12 -6.25 -11.45
CA SER A 310 22.51 -4.93 -11.31
C SER A 310 21.41 -4.69 -12.34
N HIS A 311 20.37 -3.98 -11.91
CA HIS A 311 19.40 -3.39 -12.82
C HIS A 311 19.02 -1.97 -12.40
N LEU A 312 18.87 -1.10 -13.40
CA LEU A 312 18.49 0.29 -13.25
C LEU A 312 17.07 0.50 -13.81
N GLY A 313 16.21 1.12 -13.04
CA GLY A 313 14.92 1.64 -13.45
C GLY A 313 14.90 3.17 -13.44
N LEU A 314 14.01 3.75 -14.23
CA LEU A 314 13.75 5.19 -14.26
C LEU A 314 12.24 5.44 -14.17
N ARG A 315 11.84 6.54 -13.51
CA ARG A 315 10.47 7.03 -13.49
C ARG A 315 10.40 8.52 -13.69
N PHE A 316 9.30 8.92 -14.32
CA PHE A 316 8.90 10.29 -14.49
C PHE A 316 7.45 10.45 -14.07
N ASP A 317 7.16 11.49 -13.30
CA ASP A 317 5.80 11.84 -12.90
C ASP A 317 5.55 13.32 -13.18
N TRP A 318 4.31 13.64 -13.55
CA TRP A 318 3.84 14.99 -13.73
C TRP A 318 2.48 15.17 -13.07
N TRP A 319 2.21 16.38 -12.57
CA TRP A 319 0.91 16.73 -11.99
C TRP A 319 0.55 18.19 -12.18
N ASN A 320 -0.74 18.46 -12.03
CA ASN A 320 -1.30 19.78 -11.81
C ASN A 320 -2.23 19.71 -10.59
N GLN A 321 -1.81 20.34 -9.48
CA GLN A 321 -2.48 20.31 -8.18
C GLN A 321 -3.03 21.68 -7.80
N LEU A 322 -4.04 21.69 -6.95
CA LEU A 322 -4.73 22.92 -6.55
C LEU A 322 -3.81 23.93 -5.87
N GLU A 323 -2.95 23.46 -4.97
CA GLU A 323 -2.15 24.33 -4.10
C GLU A 323 -0.80 24.70 -4.71
N THR A 324 -0.24 23.81 -5.52
CA THR A 324 1.14 23.92 -6.04
C THR A 324 1.21 24.10 -7.54
N GLY A 325 0.08 23.99 -8.25
CA GLY A 325 0.02 24.05 -9.70
C GLY A 325 0.76 22.89 -10.36
N GLY A 326 1.44 23.20 -11.46
CA GLY A 326 2.20 22.24 -12.26
C GLY A 326 3.50 21.79 -11.58
N GLY A 327 3.75 20.49 -11.53
CA GLY A 327 4.97 19.93 -10.96
C GLY A 327 5.36 18.59 -11.57
N GLY A 328 6.52 18.08 -11.17
CA GLY A 328 7.02 16.80 -11.65
C GLY A 328 8.10 16.17 -10.76
N ASN A 329 8.39 14.91 -11.05
CA ASN A 329 9.39 14.10 -10.40
C ASN A 329 10.19 13.32 -11.44
N LEU A 330 11.51 13.22 -11.23
CA LEU A 330 12.39 12.32 -11.96
C LEU A 330 13.12 11.44 -10.94
N GLU A 331 13.06 10.14 -11.14
CA GLU A 331 13.59 9.15 -10.22
C GLU A 331 14.39 8.08 -10.95
N GLY A 332 15.50 7.66 -10.33
CA GLY A 332 16.22 6.44 -10.66
C GLY A 332 16.17 5.44 -9.52
N GLU A 333 16.11 4.15 -9.87
CA GLU A 333 16.15 3.04 -8.92
C GLU A 333 17.20 2.02 -9.36
N LEU A 334 18.23 1.81 -8.55
CA LEU A 334 19.28 0.83 -8.77
C LEU A 334 19.11 -0.32 -7.78
N HIS A 335 18.97 -1.53 -8.30
CA HIS A 335 19.08 -2.73 -7.50
C HIS A 335 20.39 -3.42 -7.84
N HIS A 336 21.11 -3.89 -6.81
CA HIS A 336 22.34 -4.64 -6.96
C HIS A 336 22.34 -5.86 -6.05
N TYR A 337 22.48 -7.05 -6.63
CA TYR A 337 22.56 -8.31 -5.90
C TYR A 337 24.02 -8.68 -5.59
N ILE A 338 24.36 -8.68 -4.31
CA ILE A 338 25.69 -9.04 -3.80
C ILE A 338 25.87 -10.56 -3.90
N THR A 339 24.80 -11.31 -3.63
CA THR A 339 24.73 -12.76 -3.79
C THR A 339 23.50 -13.12 -4.62
N PRO A 340 23.33 -14.40 -5.03
CA PRO A 340 22.11 -14.82 -5.69
C PRO A 340 20.83 -14.55 -4.90
N ASP A 341 20.89 -14.39 -3.57
CA ASP A 341 19.72 -14.25 -2.72
C ASP A 341 19.63 -12.89 -2.03
N VAL A 342 20.73 -12.14 -1.93
CA VAL A 342 20.84 -10.91 -1.11
C VAL A 342 21.33 -9.75 -1.98
N GLY A 343 20.68 -8.61 -1.84
CA GLY A 343 21.05 -7.39 -2.53
C GLY A 343 20.66 -6.13 -1.76
N ILE A 344 20.92 -5.00 -2.41
CA ILE A 344 20.57 -3.66 -1.95
C ILE A 344 19.76 -2.96 -3.03
N THR A 345 18.88 -2.05 -2.62
CA THR A 345 18.24 -1.08 -3.51
C THR A 345 18.62 0.33 -3.09
N LEU A 346 18.90 1.17 -4.08
CA LEU A 346 19.08 2.60 -3.95
C LEU A 346 18.10 3.29 -4.88
N GLN A 347 17.20 4.09 -4.33
CA GLN A 347 16.25 4.89 -5.09
C GLN A 347 16.52 6.36 -4.78
N GLY A 348 16.62 7.20 -5.81
CA GLY A 348 16.89 8.61 -5.63
C GLY A 348 16.38 9.45 -6.79
N GLY A 349 16.09 10.72 -6.52
CA GLY A 349 15.47 11.58 -7.51
C GLY A 349 15.36 13.02 -7.05
N TYR A 350 14.74 13.82 -7.90
CA TYR A 350 14.36 15.20 -7.62
C TYR A 350 12.89 15.38 -7.94
N LYS A 351 12.15 16.03 -7.02
CA LYS A 351 10.77 16.44 -7.25
C LYS A 351 10.59 17.93 -7.01
N THR A 352 9.65 18.53 -7.74
CA THR A 352 9.13 19.86 -7.43
C THR A 352 8.16 19.78 -6.25
N GLN A 353 7.68 20.94 -5.79
CA GLN A 353 6.69 21.03 -4.73
C GLN A 353 5.37 20.38 -5.16
N GLY A 354 4.70 19.70 -4.23
CA GLY A 354 3.44 19.01 -4.46
C GLY A 354 3.41 17.59 -3.93
N TYR A 355 2.20 17.08 -3.80
CA TYR A 355 1.94 15.75 -3.27
C TYR A 355 2.24 14.66 -4.32
N LEU A 356 3.09 13.71 -3.93
CA LEU A 356 3.30 12.48 -4.69
C LEU A 356 3.31 11.32 -3.69
N MET A 357 2.51 10.30 -3.96
CA MET A 357 2.36 9.16 -3.05
C MET A 357 3.73 8.54 -2.73
N GLY A 358 3.99 8.31 -1.44
CA GLY A 358 5.22 7.78 -0.87
C GLY A 358 6.37 8.77 -0.74
N LYS A 359 6.20 10.02 -1.18
CA LYS A 359 7.23 11.07 -1.17
C LYS A 359 6.84 12.24 -0.29
N ALA A 360 7.85 12.98 0.16
CA ALA A 360 7.64 14.22 0.89
C ALA A 360 6.91 15.26 0.04
N ALA A 361 6.15 16.20 0.61
CA ALA A 361 5.43 17.23 -0.16
C ALA A 361 6.36 18.34 -0.70
N ASP A 362 7.46 18.60 0.00
CA ASP A 362 8.43 19.63 -0.38
C ASP A 362 9.20 19.30 -1.65
N SER A 363 9.69 20.33 -2.33
CA SER A 363 10.63 20.16 -3.44
C SER A 363 12.02 19.77 -2.94
N GLY A 364 12.75 18.98 -3.71
CA GLY A 364 14.15 18.70 -3.43
C GLY A 364 14.60 17.34 -3.88
N PHE A 365 15.87 17.06 -3.58
CA PHE A 365 16.46 15.74 -3.74
C PHE A 365 16.02 14.82 -2.61
N TYR A 366 15.82 13.56 -2.95
CA TYR A 366 15.57 12.50 -1.98
C TYR A 366 16.38 11.26 -2.33
N THR A 367 16.66 10.47 -1.31
CA THR A 367 17.30 9.17 -1.46
C THR A 367 16.72 8.17 -0.47
N PHE A 368 16.77 6.92 -0.86
CA PHE A 368 16.15 5.78 -0.22
C PHE A 368 17.09 4.59 -0.38
N PHE A 369 17.40 3.91 0.72
CA PHE A 369 18.27 2.74 0.73
C PHE A 369 17.55 1.61 1.44
N GLY A 370 17.49 0.41 0.83
CA GLY A 370 16.84 -0.76 1.40
C GLY A 370 17.55 -2.05 1.07
N ALA A 371 17.16 -3.13 1.77
CA ALA A 371 17.68 -4.47 1.56
C ALA A 371 16.74 -5.30 0.67
N LEU A 372 17.33 -6.07 -0.24
CA LEU A 372 16.62 -6.99 -1.11
C LEU A 372 16.96 -8.42 -0.74
N VAL A 373 15.94 -9.26 -0.72
CA VAL A 373 16.11 -10.71 -0.71
C VAL A 373 15.32 -11.32 -1.86
N ARG A 374 15.83 -12.39 -2.47
CA ARG A 374 15.10 -13.18 -3.47
C ARG A 374 15.31 -14.67 -3.22
N PHE A 375 14.27 -15.48 -3.43
CA PHE A 375 14.26 -16.93 -3.19
C PHE A 375 13.56 -17.73 -4.28
#